data_AF-A0AAT9IYC8-F1
#
_entry.id   AF-A0AAT9IYC8-F1
#
_cell.length_a   1.000
_cell.length_b   1.000
_cell.length_c   1.000
_cell.angle_alpha   90.00
_cell.angle_beta   90.00
_cell.angle_gamma   90.00
#
_symmetry.space_group_name_H-M   'P 1'
#
loop_
_entity.id
_entity.type
_entity.pdbx_description
1 polymer ?
#
loop_
_entity_poly.entity_id
_entity_poly.type
_entity_poly.pdbx_seq_one_letter_code
_entity_poly.pdbx_strand_id
1 'polypeptide(L)'
;MSVIMRRILAGTCLGVLLTTSLVTAASAQSRGGRGGQDQQQSDQETAEDRAKKDDEWGDRSLRMKALKAEGPCPYVKVLYDAARFHEFKDNKETTANAEWTGEINGVHSECAYKGTDPIQVGMDISFSLGRGPMADGQTKTYHYWIAVTERDQTVLAKQEFELPVTFANGEQKIDVNTRLEGIYIPRADITVSGSNFEVLVGFDVTPQMAEFNREGKHFRYVSTTEKK
;
A
#
# COMPACT_ATOMS: atom_id res chain seq x y z
N MET A 1 -56.97 40.41 -18.53
CA MET A 1 -57.34 40.68 -17.11
C MET A 1 -56.04 40.62 -16.32
N SER A 2 -55.53 41.78 -15.85
CA SER A 2 -55.76 42.37 -14.51
C SER A 2 -54.78 41.78 -13.47
N VAL A 3 -53.71 42.45 -13.01
CA VAL A 3 -53.62 43.58 -12.03
C VAL A 3 -54.43 43.24 -10.75
N ILE A 4 -53.99 43.32 -9.47
CA ILE A 4 -53.21 44.28 -8.63
C ILE A 4 -52.52 43.47 -7.48
N MET A 5 -51.31 43.70 -6.89
CA MET A 5 -50.28 44.78 -6.82
C MET A 5 -50.28 45.65 -5.53
N ARG A 6 -49.11 46.19 -5.10
CA ARG A 6 -48.83 47.22 -4.04
C ARG A 6 -48.45 46.74 -2.63
N ARG A 7 -47.68 47.52 -1.82
CA ARG A 7 -47.28 48.96 -1.97
C ARG A 7 -45.76 49.29 -1.91
N ILE A 8 -45.31 50.00 -0.87
CA ILE A 8 -44.08 50.85 -0.75
C ILE A 8 -43.87 51.15 0.76
N LEU A 9 -42.77 51.69 1.34
CA LEU A 9 -41.89 52.83 0.99
C LEU A 9 -40.38 52.45 0.93
N ALA A 10 -39.52 53.41 0.55
CA ALA A 10 -38.06 53.39 0.73
C ALA A 10 -37.46 54.83 0.82
N GLY A 11 -36.22 54.97 1.31
CA GLY A 11 -35.40 56.21 1.30
C GLY A 11 -33.92 55.88 1.01
N THR A 12 -33.22 56.40 -0.02
CA THR A 12 -32.78 57.80 -0.34
C THR A 12 -31.60 58.24 0.55
N CYS A 13 -30.44 58.75 0.08
CA CYS A 13 -30.06 59.58 -1.10
C CYS A 13 -28.67 59.15 -1.68
N LEU A 14 -28.34 59.21 -2.99
CA LEU A 14 -28.07 60.32 -3.95
C LEU A 14 -26.58 60.80 -3.99
N GLY A 15 -25.90 60.79 -5.16
CA GLY A 15 -24.54 61.35 -5.36
C GLY A 15 -23.90 61.07 -6.75
N VAL A 16 -23.32 62.08 -7.41
CA VAL A 16 -23.03 62.19 -8.88
C VAL A 16 -21.74 63.05 -9.07
N LEU A 17 -20.86 63.00 -10.10
CA LEU A 17 -20.93 62.63 -11.53
C LEU A 17 -19.69 61.79 -12.03
N LEU A 18 -19.01 62.19 -13.11
CA LEU A 18 -17.91 61.51 -13.84
C LEU A 18 -16.94 62.54 -14.49
N THR A 19 -15.81 62.03 -15.03
CA THR A 19 -14.94 62.57 -16.12
C THR A 19 -13.65 63.37 -15.80
N THR A 20 -12.50 62.73 -16.11
CA THR A 20 -11.29 63.21 -16.84
C THR A 20 -10.70 64.62 -16.61
N SER A 21 -9.41 64.70 -16.21
CA SER A 21 -8.28 65.04 -17.14
C SER A 21 -6.89 65.18 -16.47
N LEU A 22 -5.87 65.04 -17.31
CA LEU A 22 -4.41 64.93 -17.12
C LEU A 22 -3.66 66.03 -16.28
N VAL A 23 -2.72 65.55 -15.45
CA VAL A 23 -1.32 66.03 -15.23
C VAL A 23 -1.04 67.50 -14.83
N THR A 24 -0.45 67.72 -13.63
CA THR A 24 0.86 68.42 -13.42
C THR A 24 1.35 68.43 -11.94
N ALA A 25 2.66 68.69 -11.75
CA ALA A 25 3.32 69.30 -10.56
C ALA A 25 3.44 68.54 -9.19
N ALA A 26 4.48 67.70 -9.10
CA ALA A 26 5.54 67.62 -8.08
C ALA A 26 5.39 68.08 -6.59
N SER A 27 5.80 67.19 -5.67
CA SER A 27 6.53 67.43 -4.37
C SER A 27 5.80 68.18 -3.22
N ALA A 28 5.93 67.89 -1.91
CA ALA A 28 7.08 67.41 -1.13
C ALA A 28 6.72 66.95 0.32
N GLN A 29 7.59 66.11 0.93
CA GLN A 29 7.90 65.97 2.37
C GLN A 29 6.81 65.73 3.45
N SER A 30 6.73 64.47 3.89
CA SER A 30 6.70 63.97 5.29
C SER A 30 6.26 64.86 6.49
N ARG A 31 5.32 64.35 7.31
CA ARG A 31 5.62 63.98 8.71
C ARG A 31 4.62 62.96 9.29
N GLY A 32 5.14 62.00 10.06
CA GLY A 32 4.49 60.71 10.32
C GLY A 32 3.45 60.61 11.43
N GLY A 33 2.98 59.37 11.64
CA GLY A 33 2.13 59.04 12.79
C GLY A 33 1.34 57.72 12.72
N ARG A 34 1.96 56.62 13.14
CA ARG A 34 1.34 55.63 14.06
C ARG A 34 0.09 54.82 13.61
N GLY A 35 0.34 53.78 12.80
CA GLY A 35 -0.09 52.40 13.11
C GLY A 35 -1.53 51.95 12.79
N GLY A 36 -1.71 50.63 12.65
CA GLY A 36 -3.02 49.98 12.48
C GLY A 36 -3.39 49.60 11.04
N GLN A 37 -2.52 48.86 10.34
CA GLN A 37 -2.94 48.12 9.14
C GLN A 37 -3.50 46.76 9.55
N ASP A 38 -4.65 46.40 8.99
CA ASP A 38 -5.09 45.00 8.90
C ASP A 38 -5.31 44.65 7.41
N GLN A 39 -4.61 43.62 6.97
CA GLN A 39 -4.94 42.76 5.83
C GLN A 39 -5.32 43.41 4.48
N GLN A 40 -4.28 43.75 3.70
CA GLN A 40 -4.16 43.19 2.34
C GLN A 40 -2.67 43.07 1.97
N GLN A 41 -2.13 41.86 2.15
CA GLN A 41 -0.71 41.56 1.97
C GLN A 41 -0.47 41.09 0.52
N SER A 42 0.10 41.97 -0.31
CA SER A 42 0.33 41.70 -1.74
C SER A 42 1.65 42.27 -2.26
N ASP A 43 2.72 42.15 -1.47
CA ASP A 43 4.10 42.38 -1.90
C ASP A 43 4.66 41.05 -2.45
N GLN A 44 4.94 40.95 -3.76
CA GLN A 44 6.25 41.26 -4.33
C GLN A 44 7.40 40.36 -3.82
N GLU A 45 7.34 39.06 -4.09
CA GLU A 45 8.57 38.26 -4.21
C GLU A 45 9.33 38.71 -5.48
N THR A 46 10.59 39.09 -5.33
CA THR A 46 11.49 39.42 -6.46
C THR A 46 11.92 38.14 -7.19
N ALA A 47 12.46 38.26 -8.40
CA ALA A 47 13.08 37.12 -9.09
C ALA A 47 14.23 36.51 -8.26
N GLU A 48 15.01 37.35 -7.57
CA GLU A 48 16.07 36.92 -6.65
C GLU A 48 15.54 36.21 -5.39
N ASP A 49 14.36 36.58 -4.89
CA ASP A 49 13.78 35.95 -3.70
C ASP A 49 13.18 34.59 -4.05
N ARG A 50 12.57 34.46 -5.24
CA ARG A 50 12.22 33.14 -5.79
C ARG A 50 13.46 32.29 -6.02
N ALA A 51 14.53 32.83 -6.61
CA ALA A 51 15.77 32.09 -6.79
C ALA A 51 16.39 31.62 -5.46
N LYS A 52 16.43 32.46 -4.42
CA LYS A 52 16.90 32.05 -3.07
C LYS A 52 16.00 31.00 -2.42
N LYS A 53 14.68 31.12 -2.59
CA LYS A 53 13.69 30.17 -2.09
C LYS A 53 13.77 28.84 -2.82
N ASP A 54 14.00 28.86 -4.13
CA ASP A 54 14.26 27.67 -4.95
C ASP A 54 15.66 27.08 -4.68
N ASP A 55 16.62 27.84 -4.16
CA ASP A 55 17.92 27.35 -3.67
C ASP A 55 17.79 26.70 -2.27
N GLU A 56 17.08 27.34 -1.32
CA GLU A 56 16.77 26.78 0.01
C GLU A 56 15.86 25.54 -0.01
N TRP A 57 14.99 25.41 -1.03
CA TRP A 57 13.98 24.35 -1.10
C TRP A 57 14.13 23.37 -2.29
N GLY A 58 14.86 23.74 -3.35
CA GLY A 58 14.89 23.01 -4.63
C GLY A 58 15.74 21.74 -4.66
N ASP A 59 16.85 21.68 -3.91
CA ASP A 59 17.49 20.40 -3.56
C ASP A 59 17.20 19.99 -2.10
N ARG A 60 15.90 19.97 -1.78
CA ARG A 60 15.43 19.15 -0.66
C ARG A 60 15.06 17.77 -1.16
N SER A 61 16.10 17.03 -1.56
CA SER A 61 16.12 15.56 -1.61
C SER A 61 15.94 14.94 -0.20
N LEU A 62 14.89 15.34 0.51
CA LEU A 62 14.39 14.74 1.75
C LEU A 62 13.49 13.52 1.48
N ARG A 63 13.65 12.92 0.29
CA ARG A 63 13.68 11.46 0.20
C ARG A 63 14.87 10.98 1.02
N MET A 64 14.70 10.87 2.34
CA MET A 64 15.58 10.00 3.14
C MET A 64 15.54 8.64 2.45
N LYS A 65 16.65 8.32 1.79
CA LYS A 65 16.78 7.21 0.85
C LYS A 65 16.57 5.92 1.65
N ALA A 66 15.34 5.39 1.59
CA ALA A 66 14.83 4.30 2.43
C ALA A 66 15.95 3.27 2.67
N LEU A 67 16.42 3.21 3.93
CA LEU A 67 17.81 2.94 4.30
C LEU A 67 18.38 1.77 3.49
N LYS A 68 19.04 2.10 2.38
CA LYS A 68 19.32 1.10 1.37
C LYS A 68 20.29 0.08 1.96
N ALA A 69 19.78 -1.13 2.13
CA ALA A 69 20.47 -2.29 2.66
C ALA A 69 21.98 -2.25 2.37
N GLU A 70 22.75 -2.03 3.44
CA GLU A 70 24.22 -1.99 3.44
C GLU A 70 24.85 -3.33 2.99
N GLY A 71 24.08 -4.43 3.07
CA GLY A 71 24.37 -5.73 2.47
C GLY A 71 23.21 -6.24 1.58
N PRO A 72 23.37 -7.37 0.88
CA PRO A 72 22.32 -7.93 0.02
C PRO A 72 21.21 -8.58 0.86
N CYS A 73 19.94 -8.37 0.51
CA CYS A 73 18.82 -8.97 1.24
C CYS A 73 18.83 -10.51 1.18
N PRO A 74 18.26 -11.18 2.21
CA PRO A 74 17.87 -12.59 2.13
C PRO A 74 17.01 -12.90 0.93
N TYR A 75 17.08 -14.14 0.46
CA TYR A 75 16.18 -14.63 -0.59
C TYR A 75 14.81 -14.88 0.02
N VAL A 76 13.78 -14.16 -0.42
CA VAL A 76 12.41 -14.39 0.00
C VAL A 76 11.66 -15.08 -1.13
N LYS A 77 11.12 -16.28 -0.89
CA LYS A 77 10.41 -17.07 -1.92
C LYS A 77 9.24 -17.86 -1.32
N VAL A 78 8.24 -18.12 -2.17
CA VAL A 78 7.19 -19.11 -1.86
C VAL A 78 7.79 -20.51 -2.04
N LEU A 79 7.60 -21.42 -1.07
CA LEU A 79 7.99 -22.82 -1.24
C LEU A 79 6.98 -23.51 -2.17
N TYR A 80 7.44 -24.01 -3.32
CA TYR A 80 6.58 -24.55 -4.38
C TYR A 80 5.58 -25.63 -3.90
N ASP A 81 6.04 -26.61 -3.13
CA ASP A 81 5.22 -27.69 -2.55
C ASP A 81 4.11 -27.16 -1.61
N ALA A 82 4.29 -25.97 -1.03
CA ALA A 82 3.35 -25.31 -0.13
C ALA A 82 2.72 -24.04 -0.73
N ALA A 83 2.94 -23.77 -2.02
CA ALA A 83 2.46 -22.56 -2.70
C ALA A 83 0.94 -22.56 -2.92
N ARG A 84 0.30 -23.73 -2.84
CA ARG A 84 -1.13 -23.90 -3.08
C ARG A 84 -1.77 -24.80 -2.03
N PHE A 85 -2.95 -24.41 -1.59
CA PHE A 85 -3.82 -25.16 -0.68
C PHE A 85 -5.01 -25.73 -1.46
N HIS A 86 -5.47 -26.94 -1.16
CA HIS A 86 -6.64 -27.53 -1.81
C HIS A 86 -7.29 -28.64 -0.98
N GLU A 87 -8.59 -28.51 -0.71
CA GLU A 87 -9.42 -29.52 -0.05
C GLU A 87 -10.48 -30.05 -1.04
N PHE A 88 -10.61 -31.38 -1.10
CA PHE A 88 -11.56 -32.07 -1.97
C PHE A 88 -12.44 -33.02 -1.19
N LYS A 89 -13.74 -32.94 -1.47
CA LYS A 89 -14.71 -33.90 -0.97
C LYS A 89 -14.33 -35.31 -1.40
N ASP A 90 -14.34 -36.24 -0.45
CA ASP A 90 -13.93 -37.63 -0.60
C ASP A 90 -12.52 -37.81 -1.21
N ASN A 91 -11.63 -36.82 -1.12
CA ASN A 91 -10.32 -36.74 -1.80
C ASN A 91 -10.39 -36.84 -3.35
N LYS A 92 -11.50 -36.43 -3.97
CA LYS A 92 -11.69 -36.51 -5.43
C LYS A 92 -11.16 -35.26 -6.13
N GLU A 93 -9.91 -35.30 -6.61
CA GLU A 93 -9.22 -34.23 -7.37
C GLU A 93 -10.00 -33.75 -8.63
N THR A 94 -11.05 -32.96 -8.44
CA THR A 94 -11.96 -32.49 -9.50
C THR A 94 -12.65 -31.20 -9.07
N THR A 95 -12.86 -30.26 -10.01
CA THR A 95 -13.48 -28.95 -9.71
C THR A 95 -14.90 -29.09 -9.13
N ALA A 96 -15.62 -30.17 -9.47
CA ALA A 96 -16.95 -30.46 -8.95
C ALA A 96 -16.96 -30.99 -7.50
N ASN A 97 -15.84 -31.47 -6.98
CA ASN A 97 -15.68 -31.90 -5.58
C ASN A 97 -14.80 -30.93 -4.76
N ALA A 98 -14.40 -29.79 -5.33
CA ALA A 98 -13.60 -28.80 -4.64
C ALA A 98 -14.37 -28.17 -3.47
N GLU A 99 -13.73 -28.11 -2.31
CA GLU A 99 -14.25 -27.48 -1.09
C GLU A 99 -13.57 -26.12 -0.90
N TRP A 100 -12.26 -26.11 -0.69
CA TRP A 100 -11.48 -24.88 -0.53
C TRP A 100 -10.20 -24.92 -1.34
N THR A 101 -9.78 -23.78 -1.88
CA THR A 101 -8.47 -23.63 -2.56
C THR A 101 -7.75 -22.37 -2.08
N GLY A 102 -6.44 -22.35 -2.23
CA GLY A 102 -5.60 -21.17 -2.06
C GLY A 102 -4.37 -21.24 -2.96
N GLU A 103 -3.86 -20.10 -3.40
CA GLU A 103 -2.59 -19.96 -4.12
C GLU A 103 -1.87 -18.70 -3.61
N ILE A 104 -0.60 -18.84 -3.23
CA ILE A 104 0.24 -17.69 -2.88
C ILE A 104 0.79 -17.14 -4.20
N ASN A 105 0.13 -16.10 -4.71
CA ASN A 105 0.42 -15.45 -6.00
C ASN A 105 1.87 -14.94 -6.08
N GLY A 106 2.45 -14.59 -4.93
CA GLY A 106 3.83 -14.15 -4.80
C GLY A 106 4.10 -13.46 -3.46
N VAL A 107 5.35 -13.07 -3.27
CA VAL A 107 5.80 -12.26 -2.13
C VAL A 107 6.66 -11.11 -2.65
N HIS A 108 6.35 -9.88 -2.23
CA HIS A 108 7.27 -8.75 -2.36
C HIS A 108 8.01 -8.56 -1.03
N SER A 109 9.28 -8.19 -1.06
CA SER A 109 10.07 -8.03 0.17
C SER A 109 11.06 -6.88 0.10
N GLU A 110 11.32 -6.31 1.27
CA GLU A 110 12.37 -5.33 1.51
C GLU A 110 13.18 -5.72 2.75
N CYS A 111 14.39 -5.19 2.85
CA CYS A 111 15.21 -5.40 4.04
C CYS A 111 16.03 -4.16 4.41
N ALA A 112 16.36 -4.06 5.69
CA ALA A 112 17.27 -3.06 6.22
C ALA A 112 18.48 -3.74 6.89
N TYR A 113 19.64 -3.11 6.71
CA TYR A 113 20.90 -3.43 7.37
C TYR A 113 21.42 -2.17 8.07
N LYS A 114 22.15 -2.38 9.16
CA LYS A 114 22.88 -1.32 9.85
C LYS A 114 24.03 -1.92 10.67
N GLY A 115 25.27 -1.78 10.20
CA GLY A 115 26.48 -2.24 10.91
C GLY A 115 26.40 -3.72 11.34
N THR A 116 26.31 -3.97 12.65
CA THR A 116 26.16 -5.30 13.27
C THR A 116 24.72 -5.66 13.69
N ASP A 117 23.74 -4.78 13.48
CA ASP A 117 22.35 -5.02 13.89
C ASP A 117 21.76 -6.24 13.13
N PRO A 118 20.78 -6.98 13.70
CA PRO A 118 20.04 -8.02 12.98
C PRO A 118 19.46 -7.48 11.66
N ILE A 119 19.42 -8.34 10.63
CA ILE A 119 18.77 -7.98 9.36
C ILE A 119 17.28 -7.87 9.64
N GLN A 120 16.69 -6.72 9.30
CA GLN A 120 15.25 -6.52 9.42
C GLN A 120 14.63 -6.81 8.07
N VAL A 121 13.63 -7.69 8.01
CA VAL A 121 12.91 -8.05 6.78
C VAL A 121 11.44 -7.66 6.94
N GLY A 122 10.90 -6.99 5.92
CA GLY A 122 9.47 -6.74 5.73
C GLY A 122 9.01 -7.38 4.43
N MET A 123 7.77 -7.85 4.38
CA MET A 123 7.21 -8.48 3.18
C MET A 123 5.70 -8.29 3.05
N ASP A 124 5.24 -8.33 1.80
CA ASP A 124 3.84 -8.32 1.40
C ASP A 124 3.55 -9.63 0.67
N ILE A 125 2.65 -10.44 1.25
CA ILE A 125 2.26 -11.75 0.72
C ILE A 125 0.90 -11.63 0.05
N SER A 126 0.80 -12.02 -1.22
CA SER A 126 -0.44 -11.97 -2.00
C SER A 126 -1.06 -13.36 -2.13
N PHE A 127 -2.31 -13.52 -1.68
CA PHE A 127 -3.08 -14.76 -1.72
C PHE A 127 -4.28 -14.65 -2.67
N SER A 128 -4.46 -15.63 -3.56
CA SER A 128 -5.73 -15.94 -4.23
C SER A 128 -6.42 -17.06 -3.44
N LEU A 129 -7.56 -16.80 -2.81
CA LEU A 129 -8.31 -17.81 -2.04
C LEU A 129 -9.64 -18.11 -2.74
N GLY A 130 -10.09 -19.37 -2.72
CA GLY A 130 -11.27 -19.81 -3.47
C GLY A 130 -12.18 -20.75 -2.68
N ARG A 131 -13.49 -20.56 -2.86
CA ARG A 131 -14.56 -21.36 -2.26
C ARG A 131 -15.29 -22.17 -3.32
N GLY A 132 -15.19 -23.49 -3.21
CA GLY A 132 -15.70 -24.44 -4.18
C GLY A 132 -17.19 -24.77 -4.04
N PRO A 133 -17.74 -25.55 -4.98
CA PRO A 133 -19.15 -25.96 -4.96
C PRO A 133 -19.50 -26.89 -3.79
N MET A 134 -18.52 -27.58 -3.19
CA MET A 134 -18.72 -28.47 -2.05
C MET A 134 -18.34 -27.86 -0.70
N ALA A 135 -17.91 -26.60 -0.68
CA ALA A 135 -17.57 -25.88 0.55
C ALA A 135 -18.76 -25.79 1.51
N ASP A 136 -18.56 -26.12 2.79
CA ASP A 136 -19.56 -25.84 3.82
C ASP A 136 -19.46 -24.38 4.29
N GLY A 137 -20.60 -23.69 4.34
CA GLY A 137 -20.70 -22.28 4.72
C GLY A 137 -19.98 -21.30 3.77
N GLN A 138 -19.48 -20.20 4.36
CA GLN A 138 -18.85 -19.07 3.66
C GLN A 138 -17.50 -18.65 4.28
N THR A 139 -17.05 -19.31 5.36
CA THR A 139 -15.88 -18.89 6.15
C THR A 139 -14.88 -20.02 6.26
N LYS A 140 -13.59 -19.70 6.06
CA LYS A 140 -12.46 -20.63 6.22
C LYS A 140 -11.30 -19.90 6.88
N THR A 141 -10.70 -20.51 7.90
CA THR A 141 -9.35 -20.14 8.33
C THR A 141 -8.37 -20.97 7.54
N TYR A 142 -7.50 -20.29 6.79
CA TYR A 142 -6.32 -20.91 6.19
C TYR A 142 -5.16 -20.76 7.18
N HIS A 143 -4.31 -21.78 7.29
CA HIS A 143 -3.07 -21.70 8.05
C HIS A 143 -1.91 -21.55 7.08
N TYR A 144 -0.98 -20.65 7.39
CA TYR A 144 0.24 -20.46 6.62
C TYR A 144 1.42 -20.24 7.56
N TRP A 145 2.63 -20.37 7.05
CA TRP A 145 3.85 -20.27 7.84
C TRP A 145 4.93 -19.49 7.10
N ILE A 146 5.86 -18.98 7.90
CA ILE A 146 7.09 -18.36 7.44
C ILE A 146 8.24 -19.06 8.15
N ALA A 147 9.24 -19.50 7.39
CA ALA A 147 10.43 -20.13 7.92
C ALA A 147 11.67 -19.34 7.48
N VAL A 148 12.55 -19.02 8.43
CA VAL A 148 13.88 -18.51 8.15
C VAL A 148 14.83 -19.70 8.14
N THR A 149 15.61 -19.84 7.07
CA THR A 149 16.58 -20.92 6.87
C THR A 149 17.98 -20.37 6.66
N GLU A 150 18.99 -21.16 6.99
CA GLU A 150 20.25 -21.06 6.26
C GLU A 150 19.98 -21.55 4.83
N ARG A 151 20.43 -20.77 3.85
CA ARG A 151 20.07 -20.92 2.45
C ARG A 151 20.31 -22.35 1.96
N ASP A 152 19.25 -22.92 1.39
CA ASP A 152 19.21 -24.27 0.81
C ASP A 152 19.68 -25.38 1.80
N GLN A 153 19.64 -25.13 3.12
CA GLN A 153 20.13 -26.02 4.19
C GLN A 153 19.12 -26.22 5.34
N THR A 154 19.26 -25.52 6.47
CA THR A 154 18.61 -25.85 7.74
C THR A 154 17.61 -24.78 8.17
N VAL A 155 16.44 -25.19 8.69
CA VAL A 155 15.46 -24.27 9.29
C VAL A 155 15.99 -23.72 10.62
N LEU A 156 16.15 -22.41 10.69
CA LEU A 156 16.61 -21.68 11.88
C LEU A 156 15.42 -21.28 12.78
N ALA A 157 14.29 -20.91 12.16
CA ALA A 157 13.03 -20.63 12.83
C ALA A 157 11.85 -20.90 11.89
N LYS A 158 10.70 -21.31 12.43
CA LYS A 158 9.38 -21.34 11.76
C LYS A 158 8.37 -20.63 12.67
N GLN A 159 7.51 -19.80 12.09
CA GLN A 159 6.33 -19.25 12.74
C GLN A 159 5.09 -19.56 11.88
N GLU A 160 3.97 -19.86 12.55
CA GLU A 160 2.68 -20.15 11.94
C GLU A 160 1.71 -18.99 12.19
N PHE A 161 0.77 -18.82 11.26
CA PHE A 161 -0.15 -17.68 11.16
C PHE A 161 -1.52 -18.16 10.69
N GLU A 162 -2.57 -17.49 11.17
CA GLU A 162 -3.95 -17.72 10.73
C GLU A 162 -4.38 -16.65 9.73
N LEU A 163 -5.10 -17.07 8.69
CA LEU A 163 -5.72 -16.21 7.69
C LEU A 163 -7.23 -16.53 7.62
N PRO A 164 -8.03 -16.00 8.57
CA PRO A 164 -9.49 -16.15 8.55
C PRO A 164 -10.10 -15.27 7.47
N VAL A 165 -10.88 -15.88 6.56
CA VAL A 165 -11.61 -15.17 5.51
C VAL A 165 -13.07 -15.60 5.46
N THR A 166 -13.93 -14.66 5.08
CA THR A 166 -15.35 -14.90 4.80
C THR A 166 -15.68 -14.36 3.41
N PHE A 167 -16.23 -15.23 2.56
CA PHE A 167 -16.67 -14.91 1.21
C PHE A 167 -18.06 -14.25 1.25
N ALA A 168 -18.29 -13.26 0.40
CA ALA A 168 -19.60 -12.64 0.26
C ALA A 168 -20.62 -13.58 -0.40
N ASN A 169 -21.91 -13.31 -0.23
CA ASN A 169 -22.97 -14.11 -0.85
C ASN A 169 -22.87 -14.05 -2.39
N GLY A 170 -22.61 -15.21 -3.01
CA GLY A 170 -22.37 -15.33 -4.46
C GLY A 170 -20.90 -15.25 -4.87
N GLU A 171 -19.99 -14.94 -3.94
CA GLU A 171 -18.55 -14.91 -4.18
C GLU A 171 -17.95 -16.33 -4.13
N GLN A 172 -16.92 -16.55 -4.95
CA GLN A 172 -16.17 -17.81 -5.04
C GLN A 172 -14.64 -17.60 -5.04
N LYS A 173 -14.16 -16.36 -5.17
CA LYS A 173 -12.74 -16.00 -5.08
C LYS A 173 -12.61 -14.70 -4.28
N ILE A 174 -11.64 -14.64 -3.37
CA ILE A 174 -11.18 -13.41 -2.70
C ILE A 174 -9.66 -13.30 -2.89
N ASP A 175 -9.17 -12.08 -3.16
CA ASP A 175 -7.75 -11.77 -3.18
C ASP A 175 -7.38 -11.01 -1.90
N VAL A 176 -6.34 -11.47 -1.19
CA VAL A 176 -5.92 -10.91 0.10
C VAL A 176 -4.43 -10.59 0.07
N ASN A 177 -4.04 -9.41 0.54
CA ASN A 177 -2.64 -9.02 0.71
C ASN A 177 -2.35 -8.87 2.20
N THR A 178 -1.32 -9.55 2.70
CA THR A 178 -0.89 -9.49 4.10
C THR A 178 0.51 -8.90 4.19
N ARG A 179 0.61 -7.71 4.79
CA ARG A 179 1.87 -7.06 5.16
C ARG A 179 2.41 -7.64 6.47
N LEU A 180 3.68 -7.97 6.52
CA LEU A 180 4.39 -8.44 7.72
C LEU A 180 5.73 -7.73 7.86
N GLU A 181 6.07 -7.41 9.11
CA GLU A 181 7.27 -6.68 9.51
C GLU A 181 7.83 -7.28 10.81
N GLY A 182 9.03 -6.87 11.21
CA GLY A 182 9.65 -7.36 12.44
C GLY A 182 10.22 -8.78 12.34
N ILE A 183 10.51 -9.28 11.13
CA ILE A 183 11.31 -10.49 10.95
C ILE A 183 12.78 -10.09 11.14
N TYR A 184 13.33 -10.43 12.31
CA TYR A 184 14.73 -10.12 12.69
C TYR A 184 15.61 -11.36 12.52
N ILE A 185 16.53 -11.33 11.55
CA ILE A 185 17.51 -12.39 11.34
C ILE A 185 18.83 -12.01 12.03
N PRO A 186 19.24 -12.71 13.11
CA PRO A 186 20.47 -12.37 13.83
C PRO A 186 21.71 -12.64 12.96
N ARG A 187 22.72 -11.80 13.11
CA ARG A 187 24.05 -11.95 12.49
C ARG A 187 25.10 -12.10 13.59
N ALA A 188 26.09 -12.96 13.36
CA ALA A 188 27.22 -13.10 14.27
C ALA A 188 28.11 -11.83 14.26
N ASP A 189 28.35 -11.28 13.07
CA ASP A 189 29.07 -10.03 12.84
C ASP A 189 28.72 -9.42 11.47
N ILE A 190 29.37 -8.31 11.11
CA ILE A 190 29.11 -7.55 9.88
C ILE A 190 29.41 -8.31 8.58
N THR A 191 30.28 -9.33 8.60
CA THR A 191 30.64 -10.15 7.44
C THR A 191 29.56 -11.16 7.06
N VAL A 192 28.60 -11.43 7.95
CA VAL A 192 27.45 -12.30 7.68
C VAL A 192 26.51 -11.63 6.68
N SER A 193 26.67 -11.99 5.41
CA SER A 193 25.79 -11.59 4.32
C SER A 193 24.44 -12.28 4.41
N GLY A 194 23.34 -11.53 4.27
CA GLY A 194 21.99 -12.11 4.25
C GLY A 194 21.69 -12.95 3.02
N SER A 195 22.52 -12.89 1.96
CA SER A 195 22.48 -13.86 0.86
C SER A 195 22.69 -15.32 1.30
N ASN A 196 23.15 -15.52 2.53
CA ASN A 196 23.34 -16.82 3.19
C ASN A 196 22.07 -17.30 3.91
N PHE A 197 21.05 -16.43 4.04
CA PHE A 197 19.75 -16.75 4.58
C PHE A 197 18.68 -16.77 3.49
N GLU A 198 17.64 -17.53 3.75
CA GLU A 198 16.44 -17.57 2.95
C GLU A 198 15.21 -17.50 3.86
N VAL A 199 14.13 -16.90 3.35
CA VAL A 199 12.84 -16.78 4.03
C VAL A 199 11.78 -17.41 3.14
N LEU A 200 11.30 -18.58 3.56
CA LEU A 200 10.29 -19.37 2.89
C LEU A 200 8.91 -18.99 3.40
N VAL A 201 7.95 -18.85 2.48
CA VAL A 201 6.52 -18.72 2.80
C VAL A 201 5.75 -19.89 2.19
N GLY A 202 4.78 -20.44 2.90
CA GLY A 202 3.91 -21.51 2.39
C GLY A 202 2.63 -21.65 3.21
N PHE A 203 1.59 -22.24 2.61
CA PHE A 203 0.45 -22.74 3.37
C PHE A 203 0.87 -23.91 4.27
N ASP A 204 0.17 -24.12 5.38
CA ASP A 204 0.22 -25.41 6.05
C ASP A 204 -0.56 -26.43 5.20
N VAL A 205 0.12 -27.48 4.76
CA VAL A 205 -0.36 -28.42 3.74
C VAL A 205 -0.07 -29.85 4.14
N THR A 206 -0.99 -30.76 3.83
CA THR A 206 -0.76 -32.19 4.09
C THR A 206 0.30 -32.76 3.14
N PRO A 207 0.95 -33.89 3.46
CA PRO A 207 1.87 -34.55 2.53
C PRO A 207 1.23 -34.88 1.16
N GLN A 208 -0.07 -35.18 1.14
CA GLN A 208 -0.84 -35.39 -0.08
C GLN A 208 -0.97 -34.10 -0.90
N MET A 209 -1.25 -32.97 -0.26
CA MET A 209 -1.29 -31.66 -0.94
C MET A 209 0.09 -31.25 -1.48
N ALA A 210 1.15 -31.52 -0.72
CA ALA A 210 2.52 -31.26 -1.15
C ALA A 210 2.91 -32.07 -2.40
N GLU A 211 2.49 -33.34 -2.49
CA GLU A 211 2.75 -34.18 -3.67
C GLU A 211 1.93 -33.72 -4.88
N PHE A 212 0.64 -33.45 -4.71
CA PHE A 212 -0.20 -32.84 -5.75
C PHE A 212 0.42 -31.56 -6.32
N ASN A 213 1.01 -30.73 -5.44
CA ASN A 213 1.70 -29.52 -5.84
C ASN A 213 3.00 -29.83 -6.61
N ARG A 214 3.78 -30.82 -6.18
CA ARG A 214 4.99 -31.30 -6.87
C ARG A 214 4.70 -31.73 -8.31
N GLU A 215 3.59 -32.44 -8.52
CA GLU A 215 3.12 -32.88 -9.85
C GLU A 215 2.72 -31.73 -10.80
N GLY A 216 2.63 -30.48 -10.32
CA GLY A 216 2.24 -29.32 -11.14
C GLY A 216 0.76 -29.25 -11.51
N LYS A 217 -0.05 -30.14 -10.92
CA LYS A 217 -1.51 -30.04 -10.96
C LYS A 217 -1.94 -28.71 -10.33
N HIS A 218 -2.99 -28.10 -10.87
CA HIS A 218 -3.47 -26.79 -10.45
C HIS A 218 -4.98 -26.66 -10.68
N PHE A 219 -5.70 -26.15 -9.68
CA PHE A 219 -7.13 -25.90 -9.78
C PHE A 219 -7.39 -24.42 -10.08
N ARG A 220 -8.02 -24.17 -11.22
CA ARG A 220 -8.51 -22.84 -11.63
C ARG A 220 -10.03 -22.89 -11.71
N TYR A 221 -10.69 -22.02 -10.95
CA TYR A 221 -12.11 -21.75 -11.14
C TYR A 221 -12.30 -20.92 -12.42
N VAL A 222 -12.56 -21.60 -13.54
CA VAL A 222 -13.18 -20.97 -14.70
C VAL A 222 -14.59 -20.55 -14.30
N SER A 223 -14.87 -19.24 -14.34
CA SER A 223 -16.20 -18.74 -13.99
C SER A 223 -17.19 -19.17 -15.06
N THR A 224 -18.42 -19.51 -14.69
CA THR A 224 -19.41 -20.02 -15.67
C THR A 224 -19.76 -18.98 -16.74
N THR A 225 -19.45 -17.71 -16.49
CA THR A 225 -19.50 -16.56 -17.41
C THR A 225 -18.63 -16.73 -18.67
N GLU A 226 -17.58 -17.55 -18.63
CA GLU A 226 -16.67 -17.77 -19.77
C GLU A 226 -17.21 -18.75 -20.83
N LYS A 227 -18.49 -19.15 -20.73
CA LYS A 227 -19.21 -19.78 -21.85
C LYS A 227 -20.01 -18.73 -22.63
N LYS A 228 -19.43 -18.26 -23.73
CA LYS A 228 -20.11 -17.46 -24.76
C LYS A 228 -19.72 -17.95 -26.15
#